data_AF-A0ABD0AHU4-F1
#
_entry.id   AF-A0ABD0AHU4-F1
#
_cell.length_a   1.000
_cell.length_b   1.000
_cell.length_c   1.000
_cell.angle_alpha   90.00
_cell.angle_beta   90.00
_cell.angle_gamma   90.00
#
_symmetry.space_group_name_H-M   'P 1'
#
loop_
_entity.id
_entity.type
_entity.pdbx_description
1 polymer ?
#
loop_
_entity_poly.entity_id
_entity_poly.type
_entity_poly.pdbx_seq_one_letter_code
_entity_poly.pdbx_strand_id
1 'polypeptide(L)'
;MDASTIKFQVTENGQWLDQQGTPISNNTLPSSDGFYVNNRNGNDILTYAKHDNIKPFTLTVNKIDKVTNQSIKGAEFQLTNSDTNQTIQPDESGDTATFTFNNLQPGNYVLSETKAPTDYAPLSSGINFSIDNTGKVTIPDGYDSNSELTAGNSNNTISLTVPDTPTSGQLPATGGPGITIILVTGLIIMITTAAGIIFISRRRWEV
;
A
#
# COMPACT_ATOMS: atom_id res chain seq x y z
N MET A 1 7.37 6.49 26.10
CA MET A 1 8.75 6.23 26.53
C MET A 1 8.66 5.40 27.79
N ASP A 2 9.15 4.17 27.75
CA ASP A 2 9.25 3.38 28.97
C ASP A 2 10.29 4.07 29.89
N ALA A 3 9.87 4.42 31.09
CA ALA A 3 10.65 5.21 32.05
C ALA A 3 11.47 4.30 32.96
N SER A 4 12.15 3.30 32.38
CA SER A 4 13.05 2.43 33.12
C SER A 4 14.27 3.23 33.57
N THR A 5 14.30 3.61 34.85
CA THR A 5 15.48 4.24 35.46
C THR A 5 16.58 3.18 35.62
N ILE A 6 17.62 3.31 34.80
CA ILE A 6 18.81 2.45 34.90
C ILE A 6 19.80 3.14 35.84
N LYS A 7 20.27 2.40 36.84
CA LYS A 7 21.17 2.91 37.89
C LYS A 7 22.56 2.34 37.65
N PHE A 8 23.57 3.11 38.00
CA PHE A 8 24.97 2.69 38.03
C PHE A 8 25.60 3.24 39.31
N GLN A 9 26.74 2.70 39.70
CA GLN A 9 27.53 3.21 40.82
C GLN A 9 28.95 3.51 40.36
N VAL A 10 29.60 4.46 41.03
CA VAL A 10 31.03 4.74 40.87
C VAL A 10 31.68 4.51 42.22
N THR A 11 32.66 3.63 42.27
CA THR A 11 33.43 3.34 43.48
C THR A 11 34.48 4.44 43.74
N GLU A 12 35.03 4.47 44.95
CA GLU A 12 36.10 5.42 45.33
C GLU A 12 37.36 5.29 44.48
N ASN A 13 37.63 4.10 43.92
CA ASN A 13 38.71 3.84 42.98
C ASN A 13 38.32 4.05 41.51
N GLY A 14 37.15 4.65 41.23
CA GLY A 14 36.72 5.05 39.89
C GLY A 14 36.16 3.92 39.01
N GLN A 15 35.81 2.77 39.58
CA GLN A 15 35.18 1.67 38.84
C GLN A 15 33.68 1.91 38.70
N TRP A 16 33.17 1.69 37.48
CA TRP A 16 31.73 1.71 37.20
C TRP A 16 31.12 0.35 37.53
N LEU A 17 30.04 0.34 38.32
CA LEU A 17 29.26 -0.85 38.64
C LEU A 17 27.82 -0.73 38.12
N ASP A 18 27.22 -1.85 37.73
CA ASP A 18 25.79 -1.91 37.39
C ASP A 18 24.88 -1.87 38.65
N GLN A 19 23.57 -2.04 38.46
CA GLN A 19 22.60 -2.04 39.57
C GLN A 19 22.82 -3.19 40.56
N GLN A 20 23.50 -4.26 40.14
CA GLN A 20 23.79 -5.46 40.88
C GLN A 20 25.18 -5.41 41.54
N GLY A 21 25.96 -4.34 41.32
CA GLY A 21 27.31 -4.19 41.84
C GLY A 21 28.38 -4.88 40.99
N THR A 22 28.05 -5.32 39.78
CA THR A 22 29.00 -5.97 38.86
C THR A 22 29.83 -4.91 38.12
N PRO A 23 31.16 -5.06 38.02
CA PRO A 23 31.99 -4.13 37.25
C PRO A 23 31.59 -4.06 35.77
N ILE A 24 31.25 -2.86 35.31
CA ILE A 24 31.03 -2.54 33.90
C ILE A 24 32.42 -2.27 33.30
N SER A 25 33.00 -3.30 32.71
CA SER A 25 34.36 -3.27 32.13
C SER A 25 34.40 -3.75 30.68
N ASN A 26 33.25 -4.05 30.08
CA ASN A 26 33.17 -4.45 28.68
C ASN A 26 33.46 -3.24 27.77
N ASN A 27 34.32 -3.45 26.78
CA ASN A 27 34.56 -2.49 25.70
C ASN A 27 33.76 -2.83 24.43
N THR A 28 32.77 -3.70 24.57
CA THR A 28 31.92 -4.19 23.48
C THR A 28 30.50 -3.68 23.70
N LEU A 29 29.87 -3.23 22.62
CA LEU A 29 28.45 -2.88 22.62
C LEU A 29 27.62 -4.10 23.08
N PRO A 30 26.78 -3.97 24.13
CA PRO A 30 25.94 -5.07 24.59
C PRO A 30 24.86 -5.39 23.53
N SER A 31 24.38 -6.63 23.50
CA SER A 31 23.31 -7.07 22.58
C SER A 31 21.90 -6.75 23.08
N SER A 32 21.80 -6.07 24.22
CA SER A 32 20.56 -5.63 24.86
C SER A 32 20.80 -4.29 25.54
N ASP A 33 19.75 -3.67 26.07
CA ASP A 33 19.86 -2.48 26.91
C ASP A 33 20.90 -2.67 28.01
N GLY A 34 21.84 -1.74 28.11
CA GLY A 34 22.93 -1.87 29.07
C GLY A 34 24.02 -0.83 28.92
N PHE A 35 24.92 -0.82 29.90
CA PHE A 35 26.10 0.02 29.87
C PHE A 35 27.30 -0.71 29.28
N TYR A 36 28.19 0.05 28.65
CA TYR A 36 29.54 -0.40 28.32
C TYR A 36 30.54 0.75 28.43
N VAL A 37 31.82 0.41 28.48
CA VAL A 37 32.92 1.39 28.53
C VAL A 37 33.46 1.61 27.12
N ASN A 38 33.34 2.83 26.61
CA ASN A 38 33.94 3.24 25.35
C ASN A 38 35.27 3.97 25.63
N ASN A 39 36.40 3.33 25.33
CA ASN A 39 37.70 3.99 25.48
C ASN A 39 37.94 4.96 24.32
N ARG A 40 37.97 6.25 24.60
CA ARG A 40 38.30 7.30 23.63
C ARG A 40 39.59 8.01 24.05
N ASN A 41 40.66 7.76 23.32
CA ASN A 41 41.98 8.40 23.53
C ASN A 41 42.52 8.24 24.96
N GLY A 42 42.34 7.07 25.58
CA GLY A 42 42.81 6.80 26.95
C GLY A 42 41.84 7.22 28.06
N ASN A 43 40.66 7.78 27.71
CA ASN A 43 39.59 8.07 28.66
C ASN A 43 38.48 7.02 28.55
N ASP A 44 38.10 6.44 29.69
CA ASP A 44 36.98 5.51 29.79
C ASP A 44 35.67 6.30 29.91
N ILE A 45 34.80 6.18 28.90
CA ILE A 45 33.48 6.82 28.87
C ILE A 45 32.40 5.77 29.09
N LEU A 46 31.66 5.88 30.18
CA LEU A 46 30.46 5.08 30.38
C LEU A 46 29.40 5.46 29.33
N THR A 47 29.05 4.52 28.47
CA THR A 47 28.06 4.70 27.40
C THR A 47 26.86 3.81 27.66
N TYR A 48 25.66 4.36 27.51
CA TYR A 48 24.42 3.60 27.56
C TYR A 48 23.98 3.22 26.15
N ALA A 49 23.80 1.93 25.89
CA ALA A 49 23.22 1.41 24.67
C ALA A 49 21.74 1.10 24.93
N LYS A 50 20.85 1.74 24.17
CA LYS A 50 19.43 1.42 24.13
C LYS A 50 19.11 0.71 22.83
N HIS A 51 18.52 -0.46 22.94
CA HIS A 51 17.92 -1.23 21.86
C HIS A 51 16.43 -0.94 21.90
N ASP A 52 15.92 -0.31 20.85
CA ASP A 52 14.47 -0.16 20.69
C ASP A 52 13.98 -1.25 19.74
N ASN A 53 12.86 -1.88 20.10
CA ASN A 53 12.17 -2.73 19.15
C ASN A 53 11.37 -1.81 18.24
N ILE A 54 11.35 -2.14 16.96
CA ILE A 54 10.47 -1.39 16.08
C ILE A 54 9.02 -1.55 16.52
N LYS A 55 8.34 -0.41 16.69
CA LYS A 55 6.91 -0.39 16.97
C LYS A 55 6.13 -1.06 15.83
N PRO A 56 5.00 -1.69 16.12
CA PRO A 56 4.15 -2.20 15.06
C PRO A 56 3.66 -1.07 14.15
N PHE A 57 3.25 -1.46 12.94
CA PHE A 57 2.65 -0.58 11.96
C PHE A 57 1.13 -0.70 11.95
N THR A 58 0.47 0.40 11.63
CA THR A 58 -0.92 0.46 11.21
C THR A 58 -0.94 0.76 9.71
N LEU A 59 -1.52 -0.14 8.92
CA LEU A 59 -1.74 0.03 7.49
C LEU A 59 -3.13 0.59 7.25
N THR A 60 -3.21 1.70 6.53
CA THR A 60 -4.45 2.29 6.01
C THR A 60 -4.49 2.10 4.49
N VAL A 61 -5.49 1.39 4.01
CA VAL A 61 -5.75 1.17 2.59
C VAL A 61 -6.87 2.10 2.15
N ASN A 62 -6.63 2.90 1.12
CA ASN A 62 -7.62 3.80 0.53
C ASN A 62 -8.00 3.33 -0.88
N LYS A 63 -9.27 3.00 -1.07
CA LYS A 63 -9.83 2.56 -2.35
C LYS A 63 -10.28 3.75 -3.17
N ILE A 64 -9.78 3.86 -4.40
CA ILE A 64 -10.13 4.96 -5.32
C ILE A 64 -10.48 4.46 -6.73
N ASP A 65 -11.17 5.30 -7.48
CA ASP A 65 -11.32 5.21 -8.94
C ASP A 65 -10.03 5.69 -9.62
N LYS A 66 -9.47 4.88 -10.52
CA LYS A 66 -8.20 5.14 -11.23
C LYS A 66 -8.24 6.36 -12.17
N VAL A 67 -9.41 6.74 -12.67
CA VAL A 67 -9.61 7.83 -13.62
C VAL A 67 -9.88 9.15 -12.89
N THR A 68 -10.75 9.13 -11.88
CA THR A 68 -11.21 10.35 -11.20
C THR A 68 -10.47 10.63 -9.89
N ASN A 69 -9.73 9.65 -9.36
CA ASN A 69 -9.12 9.67 -8.02
C ASN A 69 -10.13 9.87 -6.88
N GLN A 70 -11.42 9.64 -7.13
CA GLN A 70 -12.44 9.69 -6.08
C GLN A 70 -12.47 8.39 -5.28
N SER A 71 -12.75 8.50 -3.99
CA SER A 71 -12.94 7.33 -3.12
C SER A 71 -14.13 6.49 -3.58
N ILE A 72 -13.94 5.17 -3.66
CA ILE A 72 -14.98 4.22 -4.05
C ILE A 72 -15.22 3.22 -2.93
N LYS A 73 -16.49 2.88 -2.73
CA LYS A 73 -16.93 2.01 -1.63
C LYS A 73 -17.39 0.65 -2.15
N GLY A 74 -17.55 -0.30 -1.23
CA GLY A 74 -18.06 -1.64 -1.54
C GLY A 74 -16.98 -2.66 -1.87
N ALA A 75 -15.71 -2.27 -1.77
CA ALA A 75 -14.58 -3.19 -1.78
C ALA A 75 -14.51 -3.95 -0.44
N GLU A 76 -13.98 -5.17 -0.47
CA GLU A 76 -13.58 -5.91 0.73
C GLU A 76 -12.12 -6.35 0.57
N PHE A 77 -11.35 -6.20 1.65
CA PHE A 77 -9.93 -6.55 1.67
C PHE A 77 -9.62 -7.56 2.77
N GLN A 78 -8.60 -8.35 2.51
CA GLN A 78 -7.97 -9.26 3.45
C GLN A 78 -6.46 -9.09 3.38
N LEU A 79 -5.81 -9.06 4.54
CA LEU A 79 -4.35 -9.05 4.63
C LEU A 79 -3.87 -10.43 5.11
N THR A 80 -2.85 -11.00 4.47
CA THR A 80 -2.22 -12.25 4.90
C THR A 80 -0.76 -12.01 5.20
N ASN A 81 -0.30 -12.38 6.40
CA ASN A 81 1.12 -12.47 6.70
C ASN A 81 1.67 -13.78 6.09
N SER A 82 2.57 -13.66 5.10
CA SER A 82 3.12 -14.80 4.37
C SER A 82 4.11 -15.63 5.18
N ASP A 83 4.71 -15.05 6.21
CA ASP A 83 5.68 -15.76 7.06
C ASP A 83 4.97 -16.70 8.04
N THR A 84 3.80 -16.28 8.55
CA THR A 84 3.02 -17.04 9.54
C THR A 84 1.77 -17.71 8.98
N ASN A 85 1.40 -17.40 7.73
CA ASN A 85 0.10 -17.73 7.12
C ASN A 85 -1.10 -17.19 7.92
N GLN A 86 -0.90 -16.17 8.75
CA GLN A 86 -1.98 -15.55 9.51
C GLN A 86 -2.80 -14.61 8.62
N THR A 87 -4.11 -14.81 8.61
CA THR A 87 -5.06 -13.87 8.02
C THR A 87 -5.43 -12.78 9.03
N ILE A 88 -5.40 -11.53 8.57
CA ILE A 88 -5.72 -10.32 9.33
C ILE A 88 -6.86 -9.61 8.58
N GLN A 89 -7.94 -9.34 9.30
CA GLN A 89 -9.09 -8.62 8.77
C GLN A 89 -8.94 -7.13 9.08
N PRO A 90 -9.48 -6.24 8.25
CA PRO A 90 -9.53 -4.82 8.57
C PRO A 90 -10.47 -4.56 9.75
N ASP A 91 -10.27 -3.45 10.45
CA ASP A 91 -11.13 -3.00 11.54
C ASP A 91 -12.54 -2.63 11.03
N GLU A 92 -12.61 -2.09 9.81
CA GLU A 92 -13.84 -1.70 9.14
C GLU A 92 -14.47 -2.87 8.39
N SER A 93 -15.80 -2.82 8.26
CA SER A 93 -16.57 -3.76 7.43
C SER A 93 -17.67 -3.00 6.68
N GLY A 94 -18.10 -3.54 5.53
CA GLY A 94 -19.22 -2.99 4.77
C GLY A 94 -18.84 -1.84 3.81
N ASP A 95 -19.73 -0.85 3.68
CA ASP A 95 -19.67 0.23 2.65
C ASP A 95 -18.71 1.37 3.03
N THR A 96 -17.41 1.04 3.12
CA THR A 96 -16.31 1.98 3.35
C THR A 96 -15.38 2.05 2.12
N ALA A 97 -14.62 3.13 2.02
CA ALA A 97 -13.53 3.28 1.06
C ALA A 97 -12.14 3.19 1.72
N THR A 98 -12.09 3.14 3.05
CA THR A 98 -10.84 3.08 3.82
C THR A 98 -10.86 1.89 4.77
N PHE A 99 -9.74 1.18 4.84
CA PHE A 99 -9.57 -0.06 5.61
C PHE A 99 -8.27 0.00 6.43
N THR A 100 -8.36 -0.32 7.71
CA THR A 100 -7.27 -0.18 8.68
C THR A 100 -6.87 -1.56 9.21
N PHE A 101 -5.59 -1.90 9.12
CA PHE A 101 -5.00 -3.11 9.69
C PHE A 101 -3.98 -2.71 10.74
N ASN A 102 -4.23 -3.10 12.00
CA ASN A 102 -3.40 -2.71 13.13
C ASN A 102 -2.38 -3.79 13.53
N ASN A 103 -1.38 -3.36 14.29
CA ASN A 103 -0.43 -4.22 14.99
C ASN A 103 0.42 -5.11 14.05
N LEU A 104 0.76 -4.59 12.86
CA LEU A 104 1.61 -5.29 11.91
C LEU A 104 3.06 -5.26 12.38
N GLN A 105 3.63 -6.44 12.61
CA GLN A 105 5.04 -6.60 12.95
C GLN A 105 5.88 -6.63 11.66
N PRO A 106 7.22 -6.49 11.76
CA PRO A 106 8.10 -6.82 10.65
C PRO A 106 7.78 -8.21 10.06
N GLY A 107 7.71 -8.28 8.74
CA GLY A 107 7.31 -9.47 8.01
C GLY A 107 6.88 -9.19 6.57
N ASN A 108 6.51 -10.27 5.88
CA ASN A 108 6.01 -10.26 4.50
C ASN A 108 4.48 -10.38 4.47
N TYR A 109 3.85 -9.59 3.62
CA TYR A 109 2.40 -9.45 3.58
C TYR A 109 1.84 -9.46 2.17
N VAL A 110 0.62 -9.98 2.04
CA VAL A 110 -0.19 -9.95 0.81
C VAL A 110 -1.52 -9.30 1.13
N LEU A 111 -1.79 -8.13 0.53
CA LEU A 111 -3.12 -7.51 0.56
C LEU A 111 -3.93 -8.01 -0.63
N SER A 112 -5.03 -8.69 -0.36
CA SER A 112 -5.94 -9.24 -1.36
C SER A 112 -7.27 -8.52 -1.33
N GLU A 113 -7.76 -8.10 -2.49
CA GLU A 113 -9.15 -7.65 -2.64
C GLU A 113 -10.04 -8.89 -2.78
N THR A 114 -10.84 -9.17 -1.76
CA THR A 114 -11.75 -10.34 -1.74
C THR A 114 -13.04 -10.07 -2.49
N LYS A 115 -13.39 -8.80 -2.65
CA LYS A 115 -14.57 -8.34 -3.39
C LYS A 115 -14.29 -6.96 -3.96
N ALA A 116 -14.47 -6.82 -5.26
CA ALA A 116 -14.39 -5.53 -5.93
C ALA A 116 -15.69 -4.73 -5.78
N PRO A 117 -15.63 -3.39 -5.83
CA PRO A 117 -16.80 -2.54 -5.95
C PRO A 117 -17.67 -2.87 -7.19
N THR A 118 -18.97 -2.59 -7.10
CA THR A 118 -19.90 -2.73 -8.23
C THR A 118 -19.47 -1.84 -9.39
N ASP A 119 -19.45 -2.37 -10.61
CA ASP A 119 -19.03 -1.70 -11.85
C ASP A 119 -17.53 -1.35 -11.92
N TYR A 120 -16.67 -2.06 -11.17
CA TYR A 120 -15.22 -1.95 -11.23
C TYR A 120 -14.56 -3.31 -11.51
N ALA A 121 -13.43 -3.27 -12.20
CA ALA A 121 -12.64 -4.46 -12.48
C ALA A 121 -11.89 -4.88 -11.19
N PRO A 122 -11.96 -6.16 -10.78
CA PRO A 122 -11.29 -6.63 -9.57
C PRO A 122 -9.78 -6.59 -9.70
N LEU A 123 -9.10 -6.43 -8.58
CA LEU A 123 -7.66 -6.58 -8.50
C LEU A 123 -7.25 -8.01 -8.89
N SER A 124 -6.53 -8.14 -10.00
CA SER A 124 -6.15 -9.44 -10.58
C SER A 124 -5.18 -10.27 -9.72
N SER A 125 -4.42 -9.62 -8.84
CA SER A 125 -3.42 -10.24 -7.98
C SER A 125 -3.25 -9.43 -6.71
N GLY A 126 -3.04 -10.10 -5.57
CA GLY A 126 -2.74 -9.42 -4.32
C GLY A 126 -1.47 -8.55 -4.40
N ILE A 127 -1.42 -7.52 -3.56
CA ILE A 127 -0.28 -6.60 -3.44
C ILE A 127 0.67 -7.16 -2.39
N ASN A 128 1.86 -7.56 -2.83
CA ASN A 128 2.90 -8.09 -1.94
C ASN A 128 3.74 -6.93 -1.40
N PHE A 129 3.85 -6.78 -0.09
CA PHE A 129 4.71 -5.78 0.53
C PHE A 129 5.43 -6.35 1.76
N SER A 130 6.51 -5.70 2.21
CA SER A 130 7.30 -6.14 3.35
C SER A 130 7.63 -5.00 4.30
N ILE A 131 7.75 -5.31 5.58
CA ILE A 131 8.25 -4.43 6.64
C ILE A 131 9.50 -5.09 7.22
N ASP A 132 10.66 -4.45 7.11
CA ASP A 132 11.90 -5.00 7.68
C ASP A 132 12.09 -4.64 9.17
N ASN A 133 13.10 -5.25 9.80
CA ASN A 133 13.41 -5.04 11.21
C ASN A 133 13.90 -3.61 11.54
N THR A 134 14.24 -2.81 10.52
CA THR A 134 14.60 -1.40 10.66
C THR A 134 13.41 -0.46 10.45
N GLY A 135 12.28 -1.00 9.96
CA GLY A 135 11.07 -0.26 9.65
C GLY A 135 10.95 0.23 8.23
N LYS A 136 11.86 -0.20 7.36
CA LYS A 136 11.74 0.09 5.95
C LYS A 136 10.57 -0.72 5.38
N VAL A 137 9.59 0.00 4.85
CA VAL A 137 8.47 -0.57 4.12
C VAL A 137 8.82 -0.63 2.65
N THR A 138 8.58 -1.77 2.01
CA THR A 138 8.77 -1.96 0.57
C THR A 138 7.46 -2.42 -0.04
N ILE A 139 6.89 -1.58 -0.92
CA ILE A 139 5.65 -1.81 -1.66
C ILE A 139 6.00 -1.83 -3.16
N PRO A 140 5.30 -2.60 -4.03
CA PRO A 140 5.60 -2.65 -5.46
C PRO A 140 5.36 -1.30 -6.14
N ASP A 141 6.12 -1.05 -7.20
CA ASP A 141 5.91 0.13 -8.04
C ASP A 141 4.49 0.17 -8.63
N GLY A 142 3.97 1.37 -8.83
CA GLY A 142 2.64 1.60 -9.41
C GLY A 142 1.52 1.82 -8.39
N TYR A 143 1.83 1.79 -7.10
CA TYR A 143 0.93 2.20 -6.02
C TYR A 143 1.40 3.50 -5.37
N ASP A 144 0.47 4.41 -5.13
CA ASP A 144 0.72 5.57 -4.27
C ASP A 144 0.72 5.11 -2.81
N SER A 145 1.87 5.25 -2.16
CA SER A 145 2.06 4.76 -0.80
C SER A 145 3.04 5.63 -0.03
N ASN A 146 2.85 5.68 1.28
CA ASN A 146 3.77 6.30 2.21
C ASN A 146 3.96 5.41 3.45
N SER A 147 5.07 5.59 4.14
CA SER A 147 5.32 4.95 5.42
C SER A 147 6.11 5.88 6.33
N GLU A 148 5.69 6.01 7.58
CA GLU A 148 6.34 6.89 8.54
C GLU A 148 6.59 6.18 9.87
N LEU A 149 7.81 6.36 10.39
CA LEU A 149 8.15 5.99 11.75
C LEU A 149 7.68 7.11 12.68
N THR A 150 6.81 6.78 13.63
CA THR A 150 6.21 7.78 14.52
C THR A 150 7.02 7.92 15.81
N ALA A 151 7.16 9.15 16.33
CA ALA A 151 7.77 9.38 17.64
C ALA A 151 6.76 9.08 18.77
N GLY A 152 7.26 8.70 19.95
CA GLY A 152 6.42 8.42 21.11
C GLY A 152 5.82 7.01 21.11
N ASN A 153 4.61 6.88 21.66
CA ASN A 153 3.97 5.60 21.99
C ASN A 153 2.97 5.08 20.93
N SER A 154 2.75 5.83 19.85
CA SER A 154 1.82 5.43 18.79
C SER A 154 2.46 4.43 17.84
N ASN A 155 1.65 3.64 17.13
CA ASN A 155 2.14 2.75 16.07
C ASN A 155 2.77 3.56 14.92
N ASN A 156 3.67 2.93 14.18
CA ASN A 156 4.15 3.44 12.91
C ASN A 156 3.01 3.39 11.87
N THR A 157 3.11 4.14 10.78
CA THR A 157 2.01 4.24 9.81
C THR A 157 2.44 3.82 8.41
N ILE A 158 1.50 3.23 7.67
CA ILE A 158 1.59 2.95 6.24
C ILE A 158 0.28 3.42 5.62
N SER A 159 0.33 4.26 4.59
CA SER A 159 -0.83 4.54 3.73
C SER A 159 -0.59 3.89 2.37
N LEU A 160 -1.63 3.23 1.84
CA LEU A 160 -1.60 2.61 0.53
C LEU A 160 -2.89 2.95 -0.22
N THR A 161 -2.75 3.53 -1.41
CA THR A 161 -3.86 3.82 -2.30
C THR A 161 -4.01 2.68 -3.33
N VAL A 162 -5.20 2.08 -3.40
CA VAL A 162 -5.52 0.96 -4.30
C VAL A 162 -6.55 1.43 -5.35
N PRO A 163 -6.12 1.71 -6.59
CA PRO A 163 -7.01 2.19 -7.64
C PRO A 163 -7.70 1.04 -8.40
N ASP A 164 -8.99 1.18 -8.69
CA ASP A 164 -9.72 0.30 -9.64
C ASP A 164 -10.15 1.04 -10.89
N THR A 165 -10.29 0.29 -11.97
CA THR A 165 -10.77 0.81 -13.25
C THR A 165 -12.27 0.52 -13.38
N PRO A 166 -13.13 1.53 -13.64
CA PRO A 166 -14.54 1.30 -13.94
C PRO A 166 -14.71 0.35 -15.13
N THR A 167 -15.59 -0.65 -15.02
CA THR A 167 -15.98 -1.51 -16.14
C THR A 167 -16.85 -0.77 -17.15
N SER A 168 -17.51 0.30 -16.71
CA SER A 168 -18.36 1.18 -17.51
C SER A 168 -17.58 2.39 -18.05
N GLY A 169 -16.39 2.17 -18.58
CA GLY A 169 -15.58 3.18 -19.28
C GLY A 169 -15.60 2.93 -20.78
N GLN A 170 -16.15 3.86 -21.55
CA GLN A 170 -16.31 3.78 -23.01
C GLN A 170 -15.05 3.23 -23.70
N LEU A 171 -15.22 2.21 -24.55
CA LEU A 171 -14.21 1.88 -25.56
C LEU A 171 -13.80 3.19 -26.26
N PRO A 172 -12.53 3.39 -26.65
CA PRO A 172 -12.20 4.51 -27.52
C PRO A 172 -13.18 4.46 -28.69
N ALA A 173 -13.75 5.60 -29.07
CA ALA A 173 -14.49 5.69 -30.31
C ALA A 173 -13.56 5.17 -31.42
N THR A 174 -13.73 3.91 -31.83
CA THR A 174 -12.96 3.30 -32.90
C THR A 174 -13.61 3.81 -34.18
N GLY A 175 -13.21 5.02 -34.52
CA GLY A 175 -13.88 5.80 -35.52
C GLY A 175 -13.46 7.24 -35.47
N GLY A 176 -12.27 7.53 -36.01
CA GLY A 176 -11.99 8.89 -36.44
C GLY A 176 -13.06 9.37 -37.43
N PRO A 177 -13.14 10.68 -37.71
CA PRO A 177 -14.13 11.27 -38.62
C PRO A 177 -14.13 10.67 -40.05
N GLY A 178 -13.18 9.82 -40.41
CA GLY A 178 -13.18 9.06 -41.67
C GLY A 178 -14.22 7.95 -41.76
N ILE A 179 -14.55 7.24 -40.67
CA ILE A 179 -15.51 6.12 -40.76
C ILE A 179 -16.96 6.61 -40.88
N THR A 180 -17.27 7.79 -40.33
CA THR A 180 -18.60 8.39 -40.43
C THR A 180 -18.91 8.79 -41.87
N ILE A 181 -17.90 9.27 -42.62
CA ILE A 181 -18.03 9.55 -44.05
C ILE A 181 -18.32 8.26 -44.84
N ILE A 182 -17.61 7.16 -44.55
CA ILE A 182 -17.82 5.88 -45.24
C ILE A 182 -19.23 5.32 -44.98
N LEU A 183 -19.71 5.38 -43.73
CA LEU A 183 -21.05 4.89 -43.39
C LEU A 183 -22.16 5.73 -44.05
N VAL A 184 -22.05 7.07 -44.02
CA VAL A 184 -23.07 7.96 -44.63
C VAL A 184 -23.08 7.83 -46.16
N THR A 185 -21.91 7.77 -46.80
CA THR A 185 -21.83 7.59 -48.26
C THR A 185 -22.37 6.23 -48.70
N GLY A 186 -22.07 5.16 -47.97
CA GLY A 186 -22.64 3.83 -48.23
C GLY A 186 -24.17 3.79 -48.17
N LEU A 187 -24.77 4.46 -47.18
CA LEU A 187 -26.24 4.58 -47.06
C LEU A 187 -26.84 5.36 -48.24
N ILE A 188 -26.21 6.45 -48.70
CA ILE A 188 -26.68 7.24 -49.85
C ILE A 188 -26.65 6.41 -51.15
N ILE A 189 -25.60 5.62 -51.36
CA ILE A 189 -25.48 4.73 -52.54
C ILE A 189 -26.60 3.67 -52.53
N MET A 190 -26.90 3.10 -51.36
CA MET A 190 -28.00 2.13 -51.25
C MET A 190 -29.37 2.74 -51.53
N ILE A 191 -29.64 3.96 -51.05
CA ILE A 191 -30.93 4.63 -51.29
C ILE A 191 -31.09 5.02 -52.77
N THR A 192 -30.03 5.53 -53.40
CA THR A 192 -30.07 5.97 -54.80
C THR A 192 -30.23 4.79 -55.77
N THR A 193 -29.56 3.67 -55.52
CA THR A 193 -29.73 2.45 -56.33
C THR A 193 -31.15 1.88 -56.20
N ALA A 194 -31.70 1.81 -54.99
CA ALA A 194 -33.08 1.36 -54.78
C ALA A 194 -34.12 2.28 -55.48
N ALA A 195 -33.97 3.60 -55.37
CA ALA A 195 -34.85 4.56 -56.02
C ALA A 195 -34.76 4.48 -57.56
N GLY A 196 -33.55 4.29 -58.11
CA GLY A 196 -33.34 4.10 -59.54
C GLY A 196 -34.02 2.85 -60.10
N ILE A 197 -33.94 1.72 -59.37
CA ILE A 197 -34.61 0.47 -59.75
C ILE A 197 -36.14 0.66 -59.75
N ILE A 198 -36.69 1.36 -58.74
CA ILE A 198 -38.14 1.63 -58.64
C ILE A 198 -38.62 2.59 -59.74
N PHE A 199 -37.81 3.57 -60.12
CA PHE A 199 -38.15 4.49 -61.21
C PHE A 199 -38.14 3.77 -62.57
N ILE A 200 -37.14 2.93 -62.82
CA ILE A 200 -37.06 2.12 -64.05
C ILE A 200 -38.22 1.12 -64.11
N SER A 201 -38.58 0.48 -63.00
CA SER A 201 -39.70 -0.48 -62.99
C SER A 201 -41.05 0.19 -63.25
N ARG A 202 -41.27 1.41 -62.73
CA ARG A 202 -42.49 2.20 -63.00
C ARG A 202 -42.61 2.65 -64.45
N ARG A 203 -41.50 3.08 -65.07
CA ARG A 203 -41.48 3.53 -66.47
C ARG A 203 -41.75 2.40 -67.47
N ARG A 204 -41.53 1.13 -67.09
CA ARG A 204 -41.80 -0.04 -67.95
C ARG A 204 -43.28 -0.46 -68.00
N TRP A 205 -44.15 0.15 -67.19
CA TRP A 205 -45.58 -0.14 -67.18
C TRP A 205 -46.45 0.94 -67.85
N GLU A 206 -45.83 1.95 -68.46
CA GLU A 206 -46.52 3.04 -69.18
C GLU A 206 -46.33 3.00 -70.72
N VAL A 207 -46.05 1.82 -71.29
CA VAL A 207 -46.00 1.61 -72.76
C VAL A 207 -47.00 0.55 -73.18
#